data_AF-B7QEU0-F1
#
_entry.id   AF-B7QEU0-F1
#
_cell.length_a   1.000
_cell.length_b   1.000
_cell.length_c   1.000
_cell.angle_alpha   90.00
_cell.angle_beta   90.00
_cell.angle_gamma   90.00
#
_symmetry.space_group_name_H-M   'P 1'
#
loop_
_entity.id
_entity.type
_entity.pdbx_description
1 polymer ?
#
loop_
_entity_poly.entity_id
_entity_poly.type
_entity_poly.pdbx_seq_one_letter_code
_entity_poly.pdbx_strand_id
1 'polypeptide(L)'
;SKYALLPSGELYIRETDQQDGFRTYRCQTRHRLTGAVSQSVTVGQLILTGGPSRARRGPTARTRSHIRAYIRTTDSEVVLPCVAQGFPVPAYQWLRKDEVSGRAEPVPTAGPRISLIGGNLVIRAAVAQDAGKYYCVVNNTARQDRAETELIVY
;
A
#
# COMPACT_ATOMS: atom_id res chain seq x y z
N SER A 1 12.40 10.39 4.52
CA SER A 1 11.61 10.50 5.76
C SER A 1 11.22 9.10 6.24
N LYS A 2 11.22 8.83 7.55
CA LYS A 2 10.82 7.54 8.14
C LYS A 2 9.30 7.33 8.11
N TYR A 3 8.55 8.41 8.27
CA TYR A 3 7.09 8.40 8.30
C TYR A 3 6.53 9.05 7.04
N ALA A 4 5.45 8.47 6.49
CA ALA A 4 4.70 9.03 5.38
C ALA A 4 3.20 8.77 5.58
N LEU A 5 2.35 9.76 5.28
CA LEU A 5 0.91 9.53 5.17
C LEU A 5 0.59 9.11 3.74
N LEU A 6 -0.15 8.01 3.60
CA LEU A 6 -0.69 7.60 2.31
C LEU A 6 -1.88 8.52 1.95
N PRO A 7 -2.13 8.77 0.65
CA PRO A 7 -3.30 9.54 0.22
C PRO A 7 -4.64 8.95 0.70
N SER A 8 -4.67 7.64 0.96
CA SER A 8 -5.81 6.92 1.53
C SER A 8 -5.99 7.15 3.05
N GLY A 9 -5.05 7.80 3.73
CA GLY A 9 -5.13 8.23 5.13
C GLY A 9 -4.36 7.35 6.12
N GLU A 10 -3.83 6.20 5.70
CA GLU A 10 -3.00 5.36 6.56
C GLU A 10 -1.59 5.93 6.77
N LEU A 11 -1.00 5.63 7.93
CA LEU A 11 0.39 5.94 8.25
C LEU A 11 1.31 4.81 7.77
N TYR A 12 2.22 5.13 6.86
CA TYR A 12 3.31 4.27 6.45
C TYR A 12 4.58 4.58 7.26
N ILE A 13 5.17 3.53 7.84
CA ILE A 13 6.39 3.61 8.65
C ILE A 13 7.45 2.77 7.94
N ARG A 14 8.47 3.44 7.42
CA ARG A 14 9.57 2.80 6.69
C ARG A 14 10.54 2.16 7.68
N GLU A 15 10.99 0.95 7.37
CA GLU A 15 12.07 0.26 8.09
C GLU A 15 11.86 0.28 9.61
N THR A 16 10.79 -0.38 10.05
CA THR A 16 10.39 -0.38 11.46
C THR A 16 11.46 -1.01 12.35
N ASP A 17 11.79 -0.33 13.44
CA ASP A 17 12.77 -0.75 14.43
C ASP A 17 12.18 -0.78 15.84
N GLN A 18 12.93 -1.27 16.84
CA GLN A 18 12.46 -1.38 18.22
C GLN A 18 11.95 -0.05 18.82
N GLN A 19 12.47 1.10 18.36
CA GLN A 19 12.03 2.42 18.83
C GLN A 19 10.59 2.72 18.39
N ASP A 20 10.19 2.24 17.22
CA ASP A 20 8.81 2.43 16.74
C ASP A 20 7.80 1.63 17.57
N GLY A 21 8.23 0.54 18.22
CA GLY A 21 7.40 -0.25 19.13
C GLY A 21 7.09 0.43 20.47
N PHE A 22 7.97 1.34 20.92
CA PHE A 22 7.73 2.15 22.12
C PHE A 22 6.86 3.39 21.85
N ARG A 23 6.58 3.70 20.58
CA ARG A 23 5.75 4.84 20.18
C ARG A 23 4.28 4.45 20.10
N THR A 24 3.41 5.40 20.43
CA THR A 24 1.96 5.31 20.22
C THR A 24 1.53 6.22 19.08
N TYR A 25 0.64 5.73 18.23
CA TYR A 25 0.10 6.45 17.08
C TYR A 25 -1.39 6.72 17.27
N ARG A 26 -1.86 7.89 16.83
CA ARG A 26 -3.28 8.25 16.83
C ARG A 26 -3.63 8.82 15.46
N CYS A 27 -4.86 8.58 15.01
CA CYS A 27 -5.38 9.27 13.85
C CYS A 27 -6.21 10.48 14.30
N GLN A 28 -6.13 11.54 13.52
CA GLN A 28 -6.94 12.74 13.69
C GLN A 28 -7.77 12.90 12.42
N THR A 29 -9.08 12.94 12.57
CA THR A 29 -10.02 13.13 11.46
C THR A 29 -10.57 14.54 11.49
N ARG A 30 -10.89 15.06 10.30
CA ARG A 30 -11.58 16.34 10.14
C ARG A 30 -12.85 16.12 9.33
N HIS A 31 -13.99 16.47 9.91
CA HIS A 31 -15.25 16.43 9.21
C HIS A 31 -15.30 17.52 8.15
N ARG A 32 -15.54 17.16 6.89
CA ARG A 32 -15.42 18.09 5.75
C ARG A 32 -16.45 19.22 5.78
N LEU A 33 -17.64 19.00 6.33
CA LEU A 33 -18.73 19.99 6.32
C LEU A 33 -18.70 20.94 7.52
N THR A 34 -18.42 20.40 8.71
CA THR A 34 -18.44 21.18 9.96
C THR A 34 -17.07 21.70 10.36
N GLY A 35 -16.01 21.19 9.73
CA GLY A 35 -14.63 21.49 10.11
C GLY A 35 -14.19 20.88 11.43
N ALA A 36 -15.10 20.23 12.17
CA ALA A 36 -14.84 19.62 13.46
C ALA A 36 -13.72 18.57 13.37
N VAL A 37 -12.86 18.57 14.37
CA VAL A 37 -11.69 17.70 14.43
C VAL A 37 -11.85 16.74 15.61
N SER A 38 -11.63 15.46 15.34
CA SER A 38 -11.70 14.42 16.36
C SER A 38 -10.45 13.55 16.31
N GLN A 39 -9.92 13.20 17.48
CA GLN A 39 -8.80 12.27 17.60
C GLN A 39 -9.31 10.89 17.96
N SER A 40 -8.63 9.84 17.47
CA SER A 40 -8.94 8.47 17.88
C SER A 40 -8.87 8.33 19.40
N VAL A 41 -9.90 7.72 19.99
CA VAL A 41 -9.94 7.41 21.42
C VAL A 41 -8.86 6.38 21.76
N THR A 42 -8.74 5.35 20.93
CA THR A 42 -7.71 4.32 21.03
C THR A 42 -6.37 4.80 20.46
N VAL A 43 -5.29 4.19 20.95
CA VAL A 43 -3.94 4.31 20.38
C VAL A 43 -3.61 3.07 19.56
N GLY A 44 -2.91 3.28 18.45
CA GLY A 44 -2.21 2.22 17.74
C GLY A 44 -0.81 2.03 18.34
N GLN A 45 -0.40 0.78 18.49
CA GLN A 45 0.95 0.40 18.88
C GLN A 45 1.49 -0.63 17.88
N LEU A 46 2.79 -0.59 17.62
CA LEU A 46 3.45 -1.57 16.76
C LEU A 46 4.06 -2.67 17.62
N ILE A 47 3.60 -3.91 17.41
CA ILE A 47 4.20 -5.09 18.02
C ILE A 47 5.18 -5.70 17.03
N LEU A 48 6.47 -5.62 17.34
CA LEU A 48 7.54 -6.07 16.46
C LEU A 48 7.86 -7.53 16.75
N THR A 49 7.31 -8.42 15.93
CA THR A 49 7.49 -9.87 16.04
C THR A 49 8.71 -10.31 15.22
N GLY A 50 9.90 -10.11 15.78
CA GLY A 50 11.15 -10.51 15.14
C GLY A 50 12.36 -10.40 16.06
N GLY A 51 12.83 -11.53 16.59
CA GLY A 51 14.15 -11.65 17.22
C GLY A 51 15.25 -11.91 16.18
N PRO A 52 16.51 -12.16 16.61
CA PRO A 52 17.65 -12.42 15.73
C PRO A 52 17.58 -13.78 14.99
N SER A 53 16.38 -14.29 14.72
CA SER A 53 16.17 -15.47 13.91
C SER A 53 16.51 -15.16 12.45
N ARG A 54 17.65 -15.72 12.00
CA ARG A 54 18.09 -15.72 10.60
C ARG A 54 17.26 -16.68 9.73
N ALA A 55 16.25 -17.34 10.30
CA ALA A 55 15.40 -18.27 9.55
C ALA A 55 14.64 -17.51 8.47
N ARG A 56 14.80 -17.98 7.23
CA ARG A 56 14.14 -17.42 6.07
C ARG A 56 12.63 -17.66 6.19
N ARG A 57 11.83 -16.60 6.07
CA ARG A 57 10.36 -16.62 6.06
C ARG A 57 9.87 -16.02 4.76
N GLY A 58 9.17 -16.82 3.96
CA GLY A 58 8.57 -16.38 2.71
C GLY A 58 7.46 -15.34 2.94
N PRO A 59 7.32 -14.34 2.07
CA PRO A 59 6.26 -13.36 2.18
C PRO A 59 4.90 -13.98 1.85
N THR A 60 3.87 -13.39 2.43
CA THR A 60 2.47 -13.62 2.03
C THR A 60 1.88 -12.30 1.56
N ALA A 61 1.48 -12.23 0.30
CA ALA A 61 0.89 -11.03 -0.29
C ALA A 61 -0.55 -10.86 0.19
N ARG A 62 -0.90 -9.68 0.69
CA ARG A 62 -2.27 -9.34 1.09
C ARG A 62 -2.65 -7.98 0.54
N THR A 63 -3.80 -7.93 -0.13
CA THR A 63 -4.41 -6.70 -0.63
C THR A 63 -5.93 -6.78 -0.45
N ARG A 64 -6.64 -5.68 -0.71
CA ARG A 64 -8.11 -5.69 -0.80
C ARG A 64 -8.49 -6.24 -2.18
N SER A 65 -9.55 -7.03 -2.27
CA SER A 65 -9.99 -7.58 -3.56
C SER A 65 -10.47 -6.51 -4.53
N HIS A 66 -11.10 -5.45 -4.03
CA HIS A 66 -11.55 -4.31 -4.84
C HIS A 66 -11.22 -2.99 -4.13
N ILE A 67 -10.76 -2.01 -4.92
CA ILE A 67 -10.57 -0.62 -4.52
C ILE A 67 -11.52 0.23 -5.35
N ARG A 68 -12.35 1.04 -4.69
CA ARG A 68 -13.26 1.98 -5.35
C ARG A 68 -12.69 3.38 -5.23
N ALA A 69 -12.48 4.03 -6.36
CA ALA A 69 -12.01 5.41 -6.45
C ALA A 69 -13.10 6.30 -7.07
N TYR A 70 -13.27 7.50 -6.53
CA TYR A 70 -14.17 8.52 -7.06
C TYR A 70 -13.33 9.67 -7.58
N ILE A 71 -13.18 9.79 -8.91
CA ILE A 71 -12.31 10.76 -9.55
C ILE A 71 -13.12 12.02 -9.83
N ARG A 72 -13.03 12.98 -8.91
CA ARG A 72 -13.78 14.24 -8.99
C ARG A 72 -13.01 15.34 -9.72
N THR A 73 -11.68 15.22 -9.71
CA THR A 73 -10.74 16.26 -10.11
C THR A 73 -9.48 15.62 -10.69
N THR A 74 -8.72 16.36 -11.48
CA THR A 74 -7.49 15.90 -12.13
C THR A 74 -6.33 15.65 -11.16
N ASP A 75 -6.45 16.01 -9.88
CA ASP A 75 -5.48 15.76 -8.81
C ASP A 75 -5.89 14.58 -7.90
N SER A 76 -6.95 13.83 -8.25
CA SER A 76 -7.38 12.68 -7.48
C SER A 76 -6.27 11.62 -7.39
N GLU A 77 -5.97 11.16 -6.17
CA GLU A 77 -4.94 10.14 -5.93
C GLU A 77 -5.57 8.83 -5.46
N VAL A 78 -5.06 7.71 -5.98
CA VAL A 78 -5.52 6.36 -5.64
C VAL A 78 -4.34 5.55 -5.11
N VAL A 79 -4.61 4.77 -4.05
CA VAL A 79 -3.63 3.87 -3.44
C VAL A 79 -4.16 2.44 -3.55
N LEU A 80 -3.37 1.56 -4.17
CA LEU A 80 -3.60 0.11 -4.13
C LEU A 80 -2.65 -0.49 -3.08
N PRO A 81 -3.17 -0.97 -1.94
CA PRO A 81 -2.31 -1.47 -0.88
C PRO A 81 -1.72 -2.84 -1.25
N CYS A 82 -0.50 -3.13 -0.83
CA CYS A 82 0.01 -4.50 -0.81
C CYS A 82 0.86 -4.71 0.43
N VAL A 83 0.32 -5.49 1.35
CA VAL A 83 0.94 -5.81 2.64
C VAL A 83 1.59 -7.18 2.53
N ALA A 84 2.86 -7.25 2.88
CA ALA A 84 3.57 -8.51 3.02
C ALA A 84 4.62 -8.39 4.14
N GLN A 85 4.86 -9.49 4.83
CA GLN A 85 5.90 -9.60 5.85
C GLN A 85 6.72 -10.85 5.56
N GLY A 86 8.03 -10.76 5.68
CA GLY A 86 8.95 -11.85 5.40
C GLY A 86 10.36 -11.51 5.85
N PHE A 87 11.22 -12.51 5.91
CA PHE A 87 12.65 -12.34 6.18
C PHE A 87 13.48 -13.19 5.21
N PRO A 88 14.43 -12.63 4.44
CA PRO A 88 14.75 -11.20 4.30
C PRO A 88 13.54 -10.35 3.85
N VAL A 89 13.65 -9.02 4.03
CA VAL A 89 12.60 -8.06 3.66
C VAL A 89 12.22 -8.28 2.19
N PRO A 90 10.92 -8.45 1.86
CA PRO A 90 10.50 -8.73 0.49
C PRO A 90 10.62 -7.49 -0.41
N ALA A 91 10.93 -7.73 -1.68
CA ALA A 91 10.78 -6.74 -2.74
C ALA A 91 9.37 -6.82 -3.34
N TYR A 92 8.94 -5.72 -3.97
CA TYR A 92 7.59 -5.55 -4.50
C TYR A 92 7.65 -5.21 -5.99
N GLN A 93 6.74 -5.81 -6.75
CA GLN A 93 6.51 -5.49 -8.15
C GLN A 93 5.00 -5.46 -8.39
N TRP A 94 4.54 -4.47 -9.13
CA TRP A 94 3.15 -4.39 -9.56
C TRP A 94 3.04 -4.76 -11.04
N LEU A 95 2.03 -5.58 -11.34
CA LEU A 95 1.64 -5.92 -12.70
C LEU A 95 0.20 -5.44 -12.93
N ARG A 96 -0.11 -5.05 -14.15
CA ARG A 96 -1.49 -4.77 -14.59
C ARG A 96 -1.91 -5.86 -15.56
N LYS A 97 -3.14 -6.37 -15.41
CA LYS A 97 -3.73 -7.28 -16.38
C LYS A 97 -4.16 -6.47 -17.60
N ASP A 98 -3.59 -6.77 -18.75
CA ASP A 98 -4.08 -6.28 -20.03
C ASP A 98 -5.40 -6.98 -20.38
N GLU A 99 -6.44 -6.22 -20.69
CA GLU A 99 -7.78 -6.75 -20.91
C GLU A 99 -7.90 -7.49 -22.24
N VAL A 100 -7.11 -7.11 -23.24
CA VAL A 100 -7.19 -7.66 -24.60
C VAL A 100 -6.44 -8.99 -24.69
N SER A 101 -5.18 -9.02 -24.25
CA SER A 101 -4.31 -10.19 -24.29
C SER A 101 -4.47 -11.10 -23.07
N GLY A 102 -5.07 -10.60 -21.99
CA GLY A 102 -5.19 -11.30 -20.71
C GLY A 102 -3.86 -11.45 -19.95
N ARG A 103 -2.75 -10.93 -20.48
CA ARG A 103 -1.40 -11.04 -19.89
C ARG A 103 -1.23 -10.02 -18.77
N ALA A 104 -0.31 -10.31 -17.85
CA ALA A 104 0.05 -9.37 -16.78
C ALA A 104 1.38 -8.68 -17.13
N GLU A 105 1.35 -7.35 -17.26
CA GLU A 105 2.49 -6.55 -17.66
C GLU A 105 3.02 -5.69 -16.51
N PRO A 106 4.34 -5.46 -16.40
CA PRO A 106 4.90 -4.61 -15.35
C PRO A 106 4.37 -3.18 -15.38
N VAL A 107 3.98 -2.67 -14.22
CA VAL A 107 3.62 -1.26 -14.05
C VAL A 107 4.90 -0.44 -13.81
N PRO A 108 5.19 0.60 -14.63
CA PRO A 108 6.31 1.50 -14.38
C PRO A 108 6.08 2.31 -13.09
N THR A 109 6.90 2.07 -12.07
CA THR A 109 6.72 2.61 -10.71
C THR A 109 7.79 3.63 -10.31
N ALA A 110 8.63 4.06 -11.26
CA ALA A 110 9.65 5.08 -11.06
C ALA A 110 9.23 6.46 -11.60
N GLY A 111 7.94 6.65 -11.91
CA GLY A 111 7.43 7.88 -12.49
C GLY A 111 6.85 8.85 -11.46
N PRO A 112 6.62 10.12 -11.84
CA PRO A 112 5.98 11.11 -10.97
C PRO A 112 4.48 10.84 -10.77
N ARG A 113 3.83 10.23 -11.77
CA ARG A 113 2.39 9.87 -11.72
C ARG A 113 2.15 8.55 -11.00
N ILE A 114 2.92 7.52 -11.35
CA ILE A 114 2.81 6.18 -10.77
C ILE A 114 4.10 5.86 -10.02
N SER A 115 3.96 5.63 -8.72
CA SER A 115 5.10 5.41 -7.82
C SER A 115 4.77 4.38 -6.73
N LEU A 116 5.80 3.96 -5.98
CA LEU A 116 5.63 3.09 -4.82
C LEU A 116 5.96 3.81 -3.52
N ILE A 117 5.10 3.61 -2.51
CA ILE A 117 5.41 3.90 -1.11
C ILE A 117 5.43 2.57 -0.36
N GLY A 118 6.62 2.01 -0.19
CA GLY A 118 6.78 0.63 0.27
C GLY A 118 6.23 -0.34 -0.76
N GLY A 119 5.27 -1.18 -0.36
CA GLY A 119 4.54 -2.07 -1.27
C GLY A 119 3.31 -1.47 -1.94
N ASN A 120 2.91 -0.25 -1.57
CA ASN A 120 1.65 0.36 -2.02
C ASN A 120 1.86 1.09 -3.34
N LEU A 121 1.04 0.78 -4.35
CA LEU A 121 1.01 1.49 -5.63
C LEU A 121 0.24 2.79 -5.47
N VAL A 122 0.89 3.91 -5.76
CA VAL A 122 0.28 5.24 -5.72
C VAL A 122 0.13 5.75 -7.14
N ILE A 123 -1.11 6.02 -7.53
CA ILE A 123 -1.48 6.61 -8.82
C ILE A 123 -1.98 8.02 -8.54
N ARG A 124 -1.18 9.02 -8.89
CA ARG A 124 -1.54 10.44 -8.83
C ARG A 124 -2.22 10.85 -10.12
N ALA A 125 -3.04 11.90 -10.07
CA ALA A 125 -3.82 12.36 -11.22
C ALA A 125 -4.52 11.17 -11.91
N ALA A 126 -5.24 10.40 -11.10
CA ALA A 126 -5.90 9.19 -11.55
C ALA A 126 -6.96 9.53 -12.61
N VAL A 127 -7.13 8.64 -13.58
CA VAL A 127 -8.13 8.74 -14.65
C VAL A 127 -8.95 7.46 -14.77
N ALA A 128 -10.07 7.51 -15.47
CA ALA A 128 -10.93 6.34 -15.68
C ALA A 128 -10.19 5.15 -16.32
N GLN A 129 -9.21 5.43 -17.20
CA GLN A 129 -8.39 4.42 -17.85
C GLN A 129 -7.40 3.71 -16.91
N ASP A 130 -7.26 4.16 -15.66
CA ASP A 130 -6.49 3.45 -14.64
C ASP A 130 -7.27 2.25 -14.06
N ALA A 131 -8.59 2.16 -14.28
CA ALA A 131 -9.40 1.05 -13.84
C ALA A 131 -8.93 -0.30 -14.41
N GLY A 132 -9.20 -1.38 -13.68
CA GLY A 132 -8.89 -2.74 -14.11
C GLY A 132 -8.18 -3.56 -13.03
N LYS A 133 -7.68 -4.73 -13.43
CA LYS A 133 -7.08 -5.70 -12.50
C LYS A 133 -5.57 -5.50 -12.38
N TYR A 134 -5.11 -5.50 -11.14
CA TYR A 134 -3.71 -5.37 -10.78
C TYR A 134 -3.27 -6.54 -9.90
N TYR A 135 -2.00 -6.92 -10.04
CA TYR A 135 -1.35 -7.92 -9.21
C TYR A 135 -0.19 -7.28 -8.46
N CYS A 136 -0.17 -7.41 -7.14
CA CYS A 136 1.05 -7.18 -6.40
C CYS A 136 1.81 -8.48 -6.24
N VAL A 137 3.05 -8.50 -6.69
CA VAL A 137 3.98 -9.60 -6.58
C VAL A 137 4.98 -9.24 -5.50
N VAL A 138 5.16 -10.13 -4.54
CA VAL A 138 6.11 -9.97 -3.44
C VAL A 138 7.06 -11.14 -3.44
N ASN A 139 8.35 -10.87 -3.36
CA ASN A 139 9.35 -11.93 -3.38
C ASN A 139 10.47 -11.68 -2.38
N ASN A 140 10.96 -12.77 -1.81
CA ASN A 140 12.26 -12.79 -1.17
C ASN A 140 12.97 -14.09 -1.52
N THR A 141 14.13 -14.31 -0.91
CA THR A 141 14.96 -15.49 -1.17
C THR A 141 14.37 -16.82 -0.66
N ALA A 142 13.19 -16.80 -0.04
CA ALA A 142 12.49 -17.99 0.44
C ALA A 142 11.29 -18.35 -0.44
N ARG A 143 10.50 -17.36 -0.86
CA ARG A 143 9.28 -17.57 -1.66
C ARG A 143 8.91 -16.31 -2.44
N GLN A 144 8.19 -16.52 -3.54
CA GLN A 144 7.40 -15.50 -4.21
C GLN A 144 5.92 -15.78 -4.01
N ASP A 145 5.15 -14.72 -3.77
CA ASP A 145 3.70 -14.77 -3.62
C ASP A 145 3.05 -13.61 -4.38
N ARG A 146 1.74 -13.68 -4.62
CA ARG A 146 1.00 -12.60 -5.29
C ARG A 146 -0.41 -12.45 -4.77
N ALA A 147 -0.94 -11.24 -4.84
CA ALA A 147 -2.35 -10.96 -4.57
C ALA A 147 -2.97 -10.09 -5.68
N GLU A 148 -4.24 -10.34 -5.98
CA GLU A 148 -5.02 -9.61 -6.99
C GLU A 148 -5.89 -8.53 -6.33
N THR A 149 -5.98 -7.37 -6.97
CA THR A 149 -6.96 -6.32 -6.65
C THR A 149 -7.56 -5.79 -7.94
N GLU A 150 -8.82 -5.38 -7.89
CA GLU A 150 -9.49 -4.68 -8.98
C GLU A 150 -9.70 -3.21 -8.60
N LEU A 151 -9.20 -2.29 -9.41
CA LEU A 151 -9.48 -0.86 -9.27
C LEU A 151 -10.73 -0.52 -10.08
N ILE A 152 -11.76 -0.07 -9.38
CA ILE A 152 -13.02 0.40 -9.95
C ILE A 152 -13.05 1.92 -9.78
N VAL A 153 -13.22 2.63 -10.90
CA VAL A 153 -13.25 4.09 -10.93
C VAL A 153 -14.68 4.57 -11.24
N TYR A 154 -15.13 5.58 -10.48
CA TYR A 154 -16.38 6.32 -10.65
C TYR A 154 -16.13 7.80 -10.87
#